data_AF-A0A1I1H9C9-F1
#
_entry.id   AF-A0A1I1H9C9-F1
#
_cell.length_a   1.000
_cell.length_b   1.000
_cell.length_c   1.000
_cell.angle_alpha   90.00
_cell.angle_beta   90.00
_cell.angle_gamma   90.00
#
_symmetry.space_group_name_H-M   'P 1'
#
loop_
_entity.id
_entity.type
_entity.pdbx_description
1 polymer ?
#
loop_
_entity_poly.entity_id
_entity_poly.type
_entity_poly.pdbx_seq_one_letter_code
_entity_poly.pdbx_strand_id
1 'polypeptide(L)'
;MTSPPEAGDVYTYERTVTTEEVRQFGELSGDQQPIHTDPDEEGRLVVQGLLTATLPTAIGGDLEVLATRRTGVQSAGLHGRGDHL
;
A
#
# COMPACT_ATOMS: atom_id res chain seq x y z
N MET A 1 20.20 19.56 -6.03
CA MET A 1 18.78 19.78 -5.74
C MET A 1 18.03 19.34 -6.98
N THR A 2 17.20 18.31 -6.85
CA THR A 2 16.34 17.83 -7.92
C THR A 2 15.23 18.85 -8.13
N SER A 3 14.91 19.19 -9.38
CA SER A 3 13.78 20.09 -9.67
C SER A 3 12.47 19.47 -9.15
N PRO A 4 11.48 20.28 -8.74
CA PRO A 4 10.18 19.76 -8.32
C PRO A 4 9.54 18.92 -9.44
N PRO A 5 8.80 17.85 -9.09
CA PRO A 5 8.06 17.07 -10.08
C PRO A 5 7.04 17.93 -10.82
N GLU A 6 6.93 17.73 -12.13
CA GLU A 6 5.99 18.42 -13.02
C GLU A 6 4.84 17.52 -13.47
N ALA A 7 3.74 18.14 -13.93
CA ALA A 7 2.59 17.40 -14.41
C ALA A 7 2.95 16.61 -15.67
N GLY A 8 2.79 15.29 -15.61
CA GLY A 8 3.16 14.37 -16.70
C GLY A 8 4.44 13.59 -16.42
N ASP A 9 5.18 13.91 -15.35
CA ASP A 9 6.33 13.12 -14.94
C ASP A 9 5.91 11.71 -14.51
N VAL A 10 6.72 10.72 -14.92
CA VAL A 10 6.55 9.31 -14.59
C VAL A 10 7.78 8.84 -13.84
N TYR A 11 7.56 8.29 -12.66
CA TYR A 11 8.60 7.71 -11.82
C TYR A 11 8.36 6.22 -11.65
N THR A 12 9.43 5.45 -11.72
CA THR A 12 9.41 3.99 -11.49
C THR A 12 10.28 3.67 -10.30
N TYR A 13 9.77 2.86 -9.40
CA TYR A 13 10.49 2.32 -8.26
C TYR A 13 10.29 0.82 -8.23
N GLU A 14 11.38 0.07 -8.16
CA GLU A 14 11.38 -1.38 -8.10
C GLU A 14 12.19 -1.84 -6.90
N ARG A 15 11.66 -2.82 -6.17
CA ARG A 15 12.40 -3.57 -5.16
C ARG A 15 11.92 -5.02 -5.11
N THR A 16 12.79 -5.91 -4.66
CA THR A 16 12.41 -7.27 -4.29
C THR A 16 11.97 -7.28 -2.83
N VAL A 17 10.86 -7.94 -2.55
CA VAL A 17 10.39 -8.19 -1.18
C VAL A 17 10.74 -9.63 -0.81
N THR A 18 11.38 -9.80 0.34
CA THR A 18 11.73 -11.11 0.88
C THR A 18 10.60 -11.69 1.73
N THR A 19 10.58 -13.01 1.89
CA THR A 19 9.63 -13.69 2.79
C THR A 19 9.77 -13.23 4.24
N GLU A 20 10.98 -12.90 4.68
CA GLU A 20 11.24 -12.35 6.00
C GLU A 20 10.56 -10.98 6.20
N GLU A 21 10.66 -10.08 5.21
CA GLU A 21 9.97 -8.78 5.28
C GLU A 21 8.44 -8.94 5.31
N VAL A 22 7.88 -9.91 4.58
CA VAL A 22 6.45 -10.22 4.64
C VAL A 22 6.03 -10.66 6.04
N ARG A 23 6.85 -11.51 6.70
CA ARG A 23 6.60 -11.96 8.07
C ARG A 23 6.71 -10.81 9.07
N GLN A 24 7.78 -10.02 9.00
CA GLN A 24 8.00 -8.87 9.87
C GLN A 24 6.88 -7.83 9.74
N PHE A 25 6.40 -7.59 8.52
CA PHE A 25 5.29 -6.68 8.30
C PHE A 25 3.97 -7.23 8.86
N GLY A 26 3.74 -8.55 8.77
CA GLY A 26 2.61 -9.21 9.42
C GLY A 26 2.61 -8.97 10.94
N GLU A 27 3.74 -9.21 11.60
CA GLU A 27 3.90 -8.96 13.04
C GLU A 27 3.68 -7.48 13.41
N LEU A 28 4.20 -6.55 12.60
CA LEU A 28 4.08 -5.12 12.84
C LEU A 28 2.64 -4.60 12.65
N SER A 29 1.98 -5.05 11.58
CA SER A 29 0.65 -4.56 11.19
C SER A 29 -0.48 -5.31 11.89
N GLY A 30 -0.22 -6.52 12.38
CA GLY A 30 -1.23 -7.46 12.86
C GLY A 30 -1.94 -8.24 11.74
N ASP A 31 -1.54 -8.06 10.48
CA ASP A 31 -2.11 -8.79 9.35
C ASP A 31 -1.46 -10.18 9.20
N GLN A 32 -2.03 -11.13 9.93
CA GLN A 32 -1.57 -12.52 10.03
C GLN A 32 -2.46 -13.48 9.22
N GLN A 33 -3.10 -13.01 8.13
CA GLN A 33 -3.90 -13.89 7.29
C GLN A 33 -3.03 -15.03 6.70
N PRO A 34 -3.54 -16.26 6.57
CA PRO A 34 -2.75 -17.43 6.11
C PRO A 34 -2.00 -17.21 4.80
N ILE A 35 -2.55 -16.42 3.88
CA ILE A 35 -1.91 -16.10 2.59
C ILE A 35 -0.56 -15.36 2.73
N HIS A 36 -0.31 -14.78 3.92
CA HIS A 36 0.90 -14.05 4.28
C HIS A 36 1.83 -14.85 5.22
N THR A 37 1.36 -15.96 5.81
CA THR A 37 2.12 -16.74 6.80
C THR A 37 2.50 -18.13 6.31
N ASP A 38 1.64 -18.74 5.49
CA ASP A 38 1.71 -20.11 5.04
C ASP A 38 2.25 -20.14 3.61
N PRO A 39 3.50 -20.59 3.41
CA PRO A 39 4.11 -20.58 2.10
C PRO A 39 3.51 -21.62 1.16
N ASP A 40 3.54 -21.36 -0.14
CA ASP A 40 3.21 -22.34 -1.17
C ASP A 40 4.27 -23.45 -1.29
N GLU A 41 4.07 -24.39 -2.21
CA GLU A 41 4.98 -25.53 -2.47
C GLU A 41 6.41 -25.07 -2.84
N GLU A 42 6.56 -23.86 -3.38
CA GLU A 42 7.84 -23.26 -3.73
C GLU A 42 8.42 -22.36 -2.61
N GLY A 43 7.77 -22.28 -1.45
CA GLY A 43 8.23 -21.48 -0.32
C GLY A 43 7.87 -19.99 -0.39
N ARG A 44 6.98 -19.58 -1.30
CA ARG A 44 6.63 -18.17 -1.55
C ARG A 44 5.45 -17.73 -0.70
N LEU A 45 5.40 -16.43 -0.41
CA LEU A 45 4.29 -15.77 0.30
C LEU A 45 3.73 -14.64 -0.55
N VAL A 46 2.43 -14.38 -0.42
CA VAL A 46 1.83 -13.18 -1.01
C VAL A 46 2.16 -12.00 -0.12
N VAL A 47 2.58 -10.89 -0.72
CA VAL A 47 2.91 -9.64 -0.01
C VAL A 47 1.62 -8.94 0.43
N GLN A 48 1.58 -8.39 1.65
CA GLN A 48 0.44 -7.60 2.13
C GLN A 48 0.21 -6.39 1.23
N GLY A 49 -1.06 -6.09 0.92
CA GLY A 49 -1.41 -4.92 0.13
C GLY A 49 -0.88 -3.61 0.73
N LEU A 50 -0.88 -3.50 2.07
CA LEU A 50 -0.32 -2.34 2.78
C LEU A 50 1.20 -2.24 2.68
N LEU A 51 1.92 -3.37 2.65
CA LEU A 51 3.37 -3.37 2.42
C LEU A 51 3.68 -2.83 1.02
N THR A 52 2.93 -3.25 0.00
CA THR A 52 3.05 -2.69 -1.37
C THR A 52 2.65 -1.21 -1.43
N ALA A 53 1.64 -0.80 -0.66
CA ALA A 53 1.20 0.60 -0.60
C ALA A 53 2.24 1.55 0.03
N THR A 54 3.32 1.03 0.62
CA THR A 54 4.46 1.86 1.06
C THR A 54 5.37 2.31 -0.09
N LEU A 55 5.37 1.63 -1.24
CA LEU A 55 6.29 1.96 -2.35
C LEU A 55 6.12 3.40 -2.88
N PRO A 56 4.89 3.94 -3.06
CA PRO A 56 4.72 5.34 -3.43
C PRO A 56 5.29 6.33 -2.41
N THR A 57 5.35 5.96 -1.11
CA THR A 57 5.95 6.83 -0.08
C THR A 57 7.47 6.92 -0.20
N ALA A 58 8.13 5.88 -0.73
CA ALA A 58 9.55 5.93 -1.05
C ALA A 58 9.81 6.95 -2.18
N ILE A 59 9.00 6.94 -3.25
CA ILE A 59 9.09 7.93 -4.33
C ILE A 59 8.88 9.34 -3.80
N GLY A 60 7.86 9.55 -2.96
CA GLY A 60 7.60 10.85 -2.34
C GLY A 60 8.77 11.33 -1.47
N GLY A 61 9.40 10.42 -0.72
CA GLY A 61 10.59 10.71 0.07
C GLY A 61 11.81 11.09 -0.77
N ASP A 62 12.09 10.33 -1.83
CA ASP A 62 13.22 10.57 -2.76
C ASP A 62 13.06 11.91 -3.51
N LEU A 63 11.82 12.30 -3.80
CA LEU A 63 11.48 13.57 -4.42
C LEU A 63 11.31 14.73 -3.42
N GLU A 64 11.51 14.48 -2.12
CA GLU A 64 11.29 15.44 -1.03
C GLU A 64 9.88 16.08 -1.07
N VAL A 65 8.89 15.33 -1.57
CA VAL A 65 7.52 15.82 -1.73
C VAL A 65 6.84 15.89 -0.36
N LEU A 66 6.72 17.11 0.16
CA LEU A 66 5.90 17.38 1.32
C LEU A 66 4.45 17.63 0.90
N ALA A 67 3.52 16.88 1.50
CA ALA A 67 2.09 17.13 1.32
C ALA A 67 1.73 18.49 1.94
N THR A 68 1.47 19.50 1.12
CA THR A 68 1.13 20.86 1.57
C THR A 68 -0.37 21.08 1.78
N ARG A 69 -1.23 20.21 1.22
CA ARG A 69 -2.69 20.30 1.34
C ARG A 69 -3.37 18.95 1.21
N ARG A 70 -4.32 18.66 2.11
CA ARG A 70 -5.18 17.48 2.05
C ARG A 70 -6.63 17.93 1.84
N THR A 71 -7.28 17.47 0.79
CA THR A 71 -8.71 17.73 0.52
C THR A 71 -9.37 16.39 0.23
N GLY A 72 -10.29 15.96 1.09
CA GLY A 72 -11.04 14.72 0.89
C GLY A 72 -12.40 14.82 1.57
N VAL A 73 -13.47 14.73 0.79
CA VAL A 73 -14.83 14.49 1.29
C VAL A 73 -15.13 13.03 0.98
N GLN A 74 -15.24 12.21 2.03
CA GLN A 74 -15.80 10.86 1.90
C GLN A 74 -17.28 10.93 2.27
N SER A 75 -18.16 10.90 1.29
CA SER A 75 -19.59 10.66 1.51
C SER A 75 -19.88 9.17 1.36
N ALA A 76 -20.01 8.48 2.48
CA ALA A 76 -20.54 7.12 2.52
C ALA A 76 -22.07 7.17 2.40
N GLY A 77 -22.59 6.83 1.22
CA GLY A 77 -24.03 6.62 1.03
C GLY A 77 -24.44 5.27 1.62
N LEU A 78 -25.17 5.29 2.73
CA LEU A 78 -25.88 4.12 3.25
C LEU A 78 -27.10 3.87 2.35
N HIS A 79 -27.04 2.84 1.49
CA HIS A 79 -28.20 2.36 0.75
C HIS A 79 -29.00 1.40 1.65
N GLY A 80 -30.09 1.91 2.23
CA GLY A 80 -31.05 1.10 2.96
C GLY A 80 -31.76 0.13 2.02
N ARG A 81 -31.65 -1.17 2.29
CA ARG A 81 -32.49 -2.19 1.64
C ARG A 81 -33.92 -2.01 2.17
N GLY A 82 -34.85 -1.74 1.27
CA GLY A 82 -36.28 -1.80 1.55
C GLY A 82 -36.72 -3.27 1.48
N ASP A 83 -37.16 -3.81 2.61
CA ASP A 83 -37.80 -5.11 2.65
C ASP A 83 -39.28 -4.95 2.29
N HIS A 84 -39.70 -5.77 1.32
CA HIS A 84 -41.08 -5.94 0.90
C HIS A 84 -41.95 -6.53 2.03
N LEU A 85 -43.12 -5.92 2.24
CA LEU A 85 -44.31 -6.57 2.78
C LEU A 85 -45.38 -6.60 1.70
#